data_AF-A0A6G3SHA3-F1
#
_entry.id   AF-A0A6G3SHA3-F1
#
_cell.length_a   1.000
_cell.length_b   1.000
_cell.length_c   1.000
_cell.angle_alpha   90.00
_cell.angle_beta   90.00
_cell.angle_gamma   90.00
#
_symmetry.space_group_name_H-M   'P 1'
#
loop_
_entity.id
_entity.type
_entity.pdbx_description
1 polymer ?
#
loop_
_entity_poly.entity_id
_entity_poly.type
_entity_poly.pdbx_seq_one_letter_code
_entity_poly.pdbx_strand_id
1 'polypeptide(L)' 'AVAEEPLTVPGDGRRSSSFTHVADVVDALLLLLAHPGAHGGTFDIGSDEETTVAALAALVLERSGSPSPL' A
#
# COMPACT_ATOMS: atom_id res chain seq x y z
N ALA A 1 12.98 -1.88 10.85
CA ALA A 1 13.36 -2.80 9.75
C ALA A 1 14.81 -2.57 9.29
N VAL A 2 15.13 -1.58 8.44
CA VAL A 2 16.51 -1.51 7.90
C VAL A 2 17.56 -1.04 8.93
N ALA A 3 17.13 -0.40 10.01
CA ALA A 3 17.98 0.01 11.13
C ALA A 3 18.12 -1.06 12.23
N GLU A 4 17.74 -2.32 11.97
CA GLU A 4 17.75 -3.44 12.94
C GLU A 4 16.83 -3.25 14.18
N GLU A 5 16.10 -2.14 14.24
CA GLU A 5 15.08 -1.89 15.27
C GLU A 5 13.77 -2.66 15.00
N PRO A 6 13.03 -3.05 16.05
CA PRO A 6 11.74 -3.72 15.92
C PRO A 6 10.78 -2.99 14.98
N LEU A 7 10.05 -3.73 14.14
CA LEU A 7 9.06 -3.17 13.24
C LEU A 7 7.69 -3.11 13.94
N THR A 8 7.35 -1.94 14.49
CA THR A 8 6.10 -1.77 15.24
C THR A 8 4.85 -1.91 14.36
N VAL A 9 4.00 -2.87 14.68
CA VAL A 9 2.63 -2.99 14.15
C VAL A 9 1.63 -2.38 15.13
N PRO A 10 0.85 -1.34 14.76
CA PRO A 10 -0.15 -0.76 15.65
C PRO A 10 -1.30 -1.73 15.98
N GLY A 11 -1.64 -1.84 17.25
CA GLY A 11 -2.76 -2.67 17.71
C GLY A 11 -2.50 -4.17 17.53
N ASP A 12 -3.53 -4.92 17.12
CA ASP A 12 -3.42 -6.36 16.89
C ASP A 12 -3.01 -6.74 15.45
N GLY A 13 -2.76 -5.74 14.59
CA GLY A 13 -2.35 -5.93 13.20
C GLY A 13 -3.40 -6.57 12.29
N ARG A 14 -4.60 -6.88 12.78
CA ARG A 14 -5.66 -7.58 12.02
C ARG A 14 -6.51 -6.66 11.15
N ARG A 15 -6.36 -5.34 11.32
CA ARG A 15 -7.03 -4.38 10.44
C ARG A 15 -6.56 -4.59 9.00
N SER A 16 -7.53 -4.82 8.12
CA SER A 16 -7.33 -4.94 6.68
C SER A 16 -7.51 -3.59 6.00
N SER A 17 -6.73 -3.33 4.96
CA SER A 17 -6.89 -2.20 4.05
C SER A 17 -6.32 -2.58 2.68
N SER A 18 -6.83 -1.95 1.62
CA SER A 18 -6.12 -1.91 0.35
C SER A 18 -4.92 -0.97 0.47
N PHE A 19 -3.79 -1.39 -0.11
CA PHE A 19 -2.59 -0.57 -0.26
C PHE A 19 -2.27 -0.48 -1.75
N THR A 20 -2.22 0.72 -2.28
CA THR A 20 -1.98 0.96 -3.72
C THR A 20 -0.58 1.51 -3.91
N HIS A 21 0.14 0.95 -4.89
CA HIS A 21 1.47 1.43 -5.21
C HIS A 21 1.38 2.83 -5.84
N VAL A 22 2.30 3.73 -5.47
CA VAL A 22 2.24 5.15 -5.90
C VAL A 22 2.34 5.30 -7.42
N ALA A 23 3.06 4.42 -8.11
CA ALA A 23 3.16 4.44 -9.57
C ALA A 23 1.79 4.15 -10.22
N ASP A 24 1.03 3.19 -9.68
CA ASP A 24 -0.30 2.85 -10.20
C ASP A 24 -1.28 4.02 -10.02
N VAL A 25 -1.16 4.75 -8.91
CA VAL A 25 -1.95 5.98 -8.68
C VAL A 25 -1.60 7.06 -9.70
N VAL A 26 -0.30 7.27 -9.97
CA VAL A 26 0.14 8.25 -10.97
C VAL A 26 -0.37 7.87 -12.36
N ASP A 27 -0.27 6.60 -12.74
CA ASP A 27 -0.76 6.10 -14.03
C ASP A 27 -2.27 6.30 -14.17
N ALA A 28 -3.04 5.97 -13.13
CA ALA A 28 -4.49 6.20 -13.10
C ALA A 28 -4.85 7.69 -13.27
N LEU A 29 -4.12 8.59 -12.60
CA LEU A 29 -4.34 10.04 -12.73
C LEU A 29 -4.05 10.54 -14.15
N LEU A 30 -2.96 10.07 -14.77
CA LEU A 30 -2.62 10.42 -16.15
C LEU A 30 -3.70 9.94 -17.14
N LEU A 31 -4.23 8.73 -16.93
CA LEU A 31 -5.32 8.19 -17.75
C LEU A 31 -6.61 9.01 -17.61
N LEU A 32 -6.98 9.40 -16.39
CA LEU A 32 -8.16 10.23 -16.14
C LEU A 32 -8.04 11.61 -16.77
N LEU A 33 -6.86 12.25 -16.67
CA LEU A 33 -6.61 13.54 -17.31
C LEU A 33 -6.71 13.47 -18.84
N ALA A 34 -6.32 12.34 -19.44
CA ALA A 34 -6.39 12.14 -20.88
C ALA A 34 -7.79 11.72 -21.38
N HIS A 35 -8.75 11.48 -20.48
CA HIS A 35 -10.07 10.96 -20.83
C HIS A 35 -11.15 12.06 -20.73
N PRO A 36 -11.64 12.62 -21.85
CA PRO A 36 -12.64 13.70 -21.81
C PRO A 36 -13.94 13.34 -21.08
N GLY A 37 -14.30 12.04 -21.05
CA GLY A 37 -15.47 11.53 -20.32
C GLY A 37 -15.30 11.52 -18.79
N ALA A 38 -14.08 11.73 -18.27
CA ALA A 38 -13.81 11.79 -16.84
C ALA A 38 -14.06 13.18 -16.24
N HIS A 39 -14.28 14.20 -17.07
CA HIS A 39 -14.47 15.57 -16.59
C HIS A 39 -15.69 15.70 -15.66
N GLY A 40 -15.45 16.21 -14.45
CA GLY A 40 -16.49 16.37 -13.43
C GLY A 40 -16.89 15.07 -12.72
N GLY A 41 -16.24 13.95 -13.02
CA GLY A 41 -16.43 12.69 -12.33
C GLY A 41 -15.61 12.59 -11.04
N THR A 42 -16.09 11.76 -10.11
CA THR A 42 -15.36 11.33 -8.92
C THR A 42 -14.99 9.87 -9.09
N PHE A 43 -13.72 9.54 -8.88
CA PHE A 43 -13.19 8.19 -9.08
C PHE A 43 -12.37 7.78 -7.86
N ASP A 44 -12.64 6.59 -7.35
CA ASP A 44 -11.80 5.95 -6.36
C ASP A 44 -10.64 5.26 -7.07
N ILE A 45 -9.42 5.50 -6.59
CA ILE A 45 -8.20 4.85 -7.07
C ILE A 45 -7.68 4.00 -5.92
N GLY A 46 -7.63 2.69 -6.13
CA GLY A 46 -7.33 1.72 -5.09
C GLY A 46 -6.79 0.42 -5.69
N SER A 47 -6.32 -0.47 -4.80
CA SER A 47 -6.04 -1.86 -5.14
C SER A 47 -7.28 -2.71 -4.85
N ASP A 48 -7.52 -3.72 -5.68
CA ASP A 48 -8.55 -4.74 -5.45
C ASP A 48 -8.12 -5.77 -4.40
N GLU A 49 -6.85 -5.76 -4.02
CA GLU A 49 -6.29 -6.64 -3.00
C GLU A 49 -6.31 -5.97 -1.62
N GLU A 50 -6.91 -6.67 -0.67
CA GLU A 50 -6.86 -6.33 0.75
C GLU A 50 -5.76 -7.10 1.46
N THR A 51 -5.05 -6.42 2.37
CA THR A 51 -4.06 -7.08 3.24
C THR A 51 -4.09 -6.49 4.64
N THR A 52 -3.67 -7.31 5.62
CA THR A 52 -3.56 -6.86 7.00
C THR A 52 -2.25 -6.12 7.23
N VAL A 53 -2.22 -5.22 8.21
CA VAL A 53 -0.98 -4.51 8.57
C VAL A 53 0.12 -5.50 8.99
N ALA A 54 -0.24 -6.59 9.68
CA ALA A 54 0.71 -7.65 10.04
C ALA A 54 1.30 -8.35 8.80
N ALA A 55 0.47 -8.67 7.80
CA ALA A 55 0.93 -9.30 6.57
C ALA A 55 1.83 -8.36 5.75
N LEU A 56 1.48 -7.07 5.68
CA LEU A 56 2.32 -6.06 5.05
C LEU A 56 3.68 -5.91 5.76
N ALA A 57 3.69 -5.89 7.10
CA ALA A 57 4.92 -5.81 7.88
C ALA A 57 5.85 -7.01 7.65
N ALA A 58 5.28 -8.23 7.58
CA ALA A 58 6.03 -9.43 7.25
C ALA A 58 6.65 -9.36 5.84
N LEU A 59 5.88 -8.87 4.85
CA LEU A 59 6.36 -8.69 3.48
C LEU A 59 7.53 -7.70 3.41
N VAL A 60 7.48 -6.61 4.18
CA VAL A 60 8.57 -5.62 4.26
C VAL A 60 9.86 -6.25 4.78
N LEU A 61 9.79 -7.08 5.83
CA LEU A 61 10.97 -7.77 6.37
C LEU A 61 11.55 -8.78 5.37
N GLU A 62 10.69 -9.58 4.73
CA GLU A 62 11.11 -10.53 3.69
C GLU A 62 11.84 -9.83 2.54
N ARG A 63 11.26 -8.74 2.02
CA ARG A 63 11.81 -8.01 0.86
C ARG A 63 13.05 -7.20 1.20
N SER A 64 13.18 -6.72 2.43
CA SER A 64 14.36 -5.98 2.88
C SER A 64 15.51 -6.89 3.34
N GLY A 65 15.26 -8.18 3.58
CA GLY A 65 16.23 -9.08 4.19
C GLY A 65 16.62 -8.66 5.62
N SER A 66 15.78 -7.86 6.26
CA SER A 66 16.05 -7.27 7.58
C SER A 66 15.97 -8.35 8.67
N PRO A 67 16.92 -8.37 9.62
CA PRO A 67 16.85 -9.24 10.79
C PRO A 67 15.95 -8.66 11.91
N SER A 68 15.32 -7.50 11.70
CA SER A 68 14.46 -6.87 12.70
C SER A 68 13.34 -7.80 13.13
N PRO A 69 13.04 -7.89 14.43
CA PRO A 69 11.85 -8.60 14.90
C PRO A 69 10.57 -7.81 14.54
N LEU A 70 9.48 -8.55 14.31
CA LEU A 70 8.11 -8.00 14.30
C LEU A 70 7.63 -7.70 15.72
#